data_AF-A0AA87Z143-F1
#
_entry.id   AF-A0AA87Z143-F1
#
_cell.length_a   1.000
_cell.length_b   1.000
_cell.length_c   1.000
_cell.angle_alpha   90.00
_cell.angle_beta   90.00
_cell.angle_gamma   90.00
#
_symmetry.space_group_name_H-M   'P 1'
#
loop_
_entity.id
_entity.type
_entity.pdbx_description
1 polymer ?
#
loop_
_entity_poly.entity_id
_entity_poly.type
_entity_poly.pdbx_seq_one_letter_code
_entity_poly.pdbx_strand_id
1 'polypeptide(L)' 'MGPKNTFFFLVLVFVALITKQVESAQYDVGGSQGWEATTNFDSWVSDKTFKVGDQL' A
#
# COMPACT_ATOMS: atom_id res chain seq x y z
N MET A 1 -25.92 2.98 25.36
CA MET A 1 -24.84 1.98 25.57
C MET A 1 -24.07 2.39 26.82
N GLY A 2 -23.79 1.46 27.73
CA GLY A 2 -23.08 1.79 28.98
C GLY A 2 -21.60 2.13 28.74
N PRO A 3 -20.94 2.84 29.67
CA PRO A 3 -19.57 3.31 29.53
C PRO A 3 -18.55 2.18 29.28
N LYS A 4 -18.82 0.97 29.79
CA LYS A 4 -18.01 -0.23 29.52
C LYS A 4 -18.07 -0.67 28.04
N ASN A 5 -19.24 -0.59 27.42
CA ASN A 5 -19.41 -0.91 26.00
C ASN A 5 -18.74 0.16 25.15
N THR A 6 -18.89 1.44 25.49
CA THR A 6 -18.20 2.54 24.79
C THR A 6 -16.69 2.40 24.83
N PHE A 7 -16.13 2.04 25.99
CA PHE A 7 -14.70 1.78 26.14
C PHE A 7 -14.25 0.59 25.28
N PHE A 8 -15.00 -0.51 25.30
CA PHE A 8 -14.70 -1.69 24.48
C PHE A 8 -14.73 -1.37 22.97
N PHE A 9 -15.71 -0.59 22.53
CA PHE A 9 -15.80 -0.11 21.15
C PHE A 9 -14.61 0.78 20.77
N LEU A 10 -14.19 1.69 21.65
CA LEU A 10 -13.01 2.53 21.45
C LEU A 10 -11.74 1.68 21.27
N VAL A 11 -11.55 0.68 22.13
CA VAL A 11 -10.39 -0.24 22.03
C VAL A 11 -10.38 -0.98 20.70
N LEU A 12 -11.54 -1.48 20.23
CA LEU A 12 -11.63 -2.16 18.94
C LEU A 12 -11.28 -1.24 17.75
N VAL A 13 -11.75 0.02 17.78
CA VAL A 13 -11.40 1.01 16.76
C VAL A 13 -9.89 1.29 16.75
N PHE A 14 -9.28 1.46 17.92
CA PHE A 14 -7.83 1.65 18.02
C PHE A 14 -7.04 0.44 17.51
N VAL A 15 -7.47 -0.79 17.80
CA VAL A 15 -6.80 -2.01 17.29
C VAL A 15 -6.88 -2.09 15.77
N ALA A 16 -8.03 -1.77 15.16
CA ALA A 16 -8.17 -1.74 13.71
C ALA A 16 -7.23 -0.70 13.05
N LEU A 17 -7.09 0.48 13.66
CA LEU A 17 -6.20 1.55 13.19
C LEU A 17 -4.70 1.22 13.33
N ILE A 18 -4.33 0.29 14.22
CA ILE A 18 -2.93 -0.12 14.46
C ILE A 18 -2.54 -1.31 13.58
N THR A 19 -3.45 -1.84 12.74
CA THR A 19 -3.06 -2.83 11.73
C THR A 19 -2.12 -2.19 10.71
N LYS A 20 -0.82 -2.20 11.01
CA LYS A 20 0.21 -1.94 10.01
C LYS A 20 0.07 -3.01 8.95
N GLN A 21 -0.49 -2.63 7.81
CA GLN A 21 -0.44 -3.45 6.63
C GLN A 21 1.05 -3.60 6.28
N VAL A 22 1.59 -4.81 6.46
CA VAL A 22 2.83 -5.20 5.78
C VAL A 22 2.40 -5.46 4.33
N GLU A 23 2.13 -4.37 3.63
CA GLU A 23 1.77 -4.39 2.23
C GLU A 23 3.07 -4.13 1.48
N SER A 24 3.50 -5.11 0.67
CA SER A 24 4.60 -4.84 -0.26
C SER A 24 4.13 -3.85 -1.31
N ALA A 25 5.06 -3.07 -1.87
CA ALA A 25 4.66 -2.07 -2.84
C ALA A 25 4.18 -2.75 -4.13
N GLN A 26 3.04 -2.31 -4.65
CA GLN A 26 2.58 -2.61 -6.00
C GLN A 26 3.00 -1.47 -6.93
N TYR A 27 3.65 -1.80 -8.05
CA TYR A 27 4.16 -0.81 -9.01
C TYR A 27 3.58 -1.02 -10.40
N ASP A 28 2.59 -0.22 -10.78
CA ASP A 28 2.04 -0.24 -12.14
C ASP A 28 3.14 0.01 -13.20
N VAL A 29 3.40 -1.02 -14.01
CA VAL A 29 4.50 -0.98 -14.98
C VAL A 29 4.24 0.02 -16.10
N GLY A 30 5.19 0.95 -16.29
CA GLY A 30 5.04 2.07 -17.23
C GLY A 30 4.17 3.22 -16.71
N GLY A 31 3.65 3.12 -15.47
CA GLY A 31 2.82 4.15 -14.86
C GLY A 31 1.59 4.47 -15.72
N SER A 32 1.35 5.75 -15.98
CA SER A 32 0.22 6.18 -16.81
C SER A 32 0.30 5.75 -18.28
N GLN A 33 1.49 5.43 -18.79
CA GLN A 33 1.66 4.93 -20.16
C GLN A 33 1.34 3.43 -20.26
N GLY A 34 1.44 2.69 -19.15
CA GLY A 34 1.24 1.25 -19.12
C GLY A 34 2.32 0.46 -19.86
N TRP A 35 2.01 -0.81 -20.11
CA TRP A 35 2.89 -1.76 -20.78
C TRP A 35 2.75 -1.67 -22.31
N GLU A 36 3.38 -0.65 -22.89
CA GLU A 36 3.34 -0.36 -24.33
C GLU A 36 4.75 -0.27 -24.93
N ALA A 37 4.89 -0.55 -26.22
CA ALA A 37 6.19 -0.51 -26.91
C ALA A 37 6.80 0.91 -26.99
N THR A 38 5.98 1.94 -26.81
CA THR A 38 6.37 3.35 -26.79
C THR A 38 6.72 3.85 -25.38
N THR A 39 6.49 3.03 -24.35
CA THR A 39 6.78 3.38 -22.96
C THR A 39 8.29 3.42 -22.74
N ASN A 40 8.76 4.52 -22.13
CA ASN A 40 10.14 4.62 -21.71
C ASN A 40 10.33 3.94 -20.34
N PHE A 41 10.63 2.65 -20.35
CA PHE A 41 10.83 1.88 -19.12
C PHE A 41 12.05 2.33 -18.31
N ASP A 42 13.11 2.83 -18.96
CA ASP A 42 14.30 3.34 -18.28
C ASP A 42 13.95 4.57 -17.41
N SER A 43 13.14 5.48 -17.95
CA SER A 43 12.61 6.60 -17.17
C SER A 43 11.68 6.10 -16.07
N TRP A 44 10.83 5.10 -16.34
CA TRP A 44 9.91 4.56 -15.34
C TRP A 44 10.63 3.89 -14.16
N VAL A 45 11.74 3.19 -14.36
CA VAL A 45 12.50 2.56 -13.25
C VAL A 45 13.41 3.54 -12.51
N SER A 46 13.77 4.68 -13.11
CA SER A 46 14.87 5.54 -12.64
C SER A 46 14.72 6.09 -11.20
N ASP A 47 13.50 6.25 -10.72
CA ASP A 47 13.18 6.77 -9.38
C ASP A 47 12.69 5.70 -8.39
N LYS A 48 12.75 4.41 -8.77
CA LYS A 48 12.21 3.29 -8.00
C LYS A 48 13.30 2.46 -7.34
N THR A 49 12.99 1.96 -6.15
CA THR A 49 13.82 0.97 -5.44
C THR A 49 12.92 -0.19 -5.06
N PHE A 50 13.11 -1.32 -5.74
CA PHE A 50 12.36 -2.54 -5.49
C PHE A 50 12.95 -3.30 -4.30
N LYS A 51 12.09 -3.78 -3.42
CA LYS A 51 12.44 -4.62 -2.27
C LYS A 51 11.87 -6.02 -2.48
N VAL A 52 12.50 -7.01 -1.84
CA VAL A 52 12.02 -8.39 -1.88
C VAL A 52 10.59 -8.43 -1.31
N GLY A 53 9.68 -8.97 -2.10
CA GLY A 53 8.26 -9.05 -1.78
C GLY A 53 7.39 -8.07 -2.56
N ASP A 54 7.95 -7.00 -3.14
CA ASP A 54 7.21 -6.05 -3.97
C ASP A 54 6.66 -6.72 -5.25
N GLN A 55 5.59 -6.14 -5.78
CA GLN A 55 4.88 -6.60 -6.97
C GLN A 55 4.89 -5.52 -8.06
N LEU A 56 4.84 -5.96 -9.32
CA LEU A 56 4.77 -5.13 -10.52
C LEU A 56 3.38 -5.28 -11.14
#